data_AF-W0BI68-F1
#
_entry.id   AF-W0BI68-F1
#
_cell.length_a   1.000
_cell.length_b   1.000
_cell.length_c   1.000
_cell.angle_alpha   90.00
_cell.angle_beta   90.00
_cell.angle_gamma   90.00
#
_symmetry.space_group_name_H-M   'P 1'
#
loop_
_entity.id
_entity.type
_entity.pdbx_description
1 polymer ?
#
loop_
_entity_poly.entity_id
_entity_poly.type
_entity_poly.pdbx_seq_one_letter_code
_entity_poly.pdbx_strand_id
1 'polypeptide(L)'
;MLTCPDCYGSLLSTPVIGIVKRQVFDIPLPKIEVTEHQVEVKYCECCNKTITAAFPAGVLAPVQYGEVIRSWSVYYQYQHFIPEDRLQQLFYDLYGIQLATATRTGYNRIAFDTLASFEESVLSAVKTAAVKNLDETGFRVAGKTQWLHVDRLVYFEVCSGIVMAIEREKQIKGWSRKKKHDLINALNPEWNDLYPSLL
;
A
#
# COMPACT_ATOMS: atom_id res chain seq x y z
N MET A 1 -44.62 23.94 -3.03
CA MET A 1 -45.64 24.43 -3.98
C MET A 1 -44.97 25.33 -4.98
N LEU A 2 -45.33 25.25 -6.27
CA LEU A 2 -44.82 26.13 -7.32
C LEU A 2 -45.69 27.40 -7.36
N THR A 3 -45.25 28.43 -6.64
CA THR A 3 -45.92 29.74 -6.56
C THR A 3 -44.94 30.83 -6.89
N CYS A 4 -45.41 31.88 -7.56
CA CYS A 4 -44.63 33.11 -7.71
C CYS A 4 -44.40 33.73 -6.32
N PRO A 5 -43.15 34.06 -5.94
CA PRO A 5 -42.86 34.65 -4.63
C PRO A 5 -43.40 36.07 -4.47
N ASP A 6 -43.67 36.79 -5.57
CA ASP A 6 -44.06 38.20 -5.54
C ASP A 6 -45.59 38.40 -5.54
N CYS A 7 -46.32 37.66 -6.36
CA CYS A 7 -47.77 37.80 -6.49
C CYS A 7 -48.56 36.64 -5.86
N TYR A 8 -47.87 35.61 -5.35
CA TYR A 8 -48.46 34.39 -4.77
C TYR A 8 -49.37 33.59 -5.72
N GLY A 9 -49.41 33.95 -7.00
CA GLY A 9 -50.14 33.23 -8.04
C GLY A 9 -49.61 31.80 -8.25
N SER A 10 -50.52 30.87 -8.55
CA SER A 10 -50.18 29.47 -8.84
C SER A 10 -49.47 29.34 -10.19
N LEU A 11 -48.37 28.59 -10.23
CA LEU A 11 -47.61 28.28 -11.45
C LEU A 11 -47.86 26.84 -11.96
N LEU A 12 -48.89 26.16 -11.45
CA LEU A 12 -49.16 24.76 -11.79
C LEU A 12 -49.58 24.56 -13.26
N SER A 13 -50.24 25.56 -13.87
CA SER A 13 -50.71 25.50 -15.27
C SER A 13 -49.76 26.18 -16.26
N THR A 14 -48.66 26.78 -15.80
CA THR A 14 -47.69 27.43 -16.67
C THR A 14 -46.68 26.43 -17.25
N PRO A 15 -46.25 26.58 -18.52
CA PRO A 15 -45.29 25.68 -19.14
C PRO A 15 -43.90 25.80 -18.49
N VAL A 16 -43.19 24.67 -18.37
CA VAL A 16 -41.80 24.66 -17.90
C VAL A 16 -40.89 25.26 -18.97
N ILE A 17 -40.18 26.34 -18.61
CA ILE A 17 -39.31 27.09 -19.53
C ILE A 17 -37.83 26.66 -19.48
N GLY A 18 -37.44 25.89 -18.46
CA GLY A 18 -36.06 25.44 -18.27
C GLY A 18 -35.92 24.59 -17.02
N ILE A 19 -34.89 23.76 -16.98
CA ILE A 19 -34.56 22.91 -15.83
C ILE A 19 -33.16 23.28 -15.34
N VAL A 20 -33.07 23.70 -14.09
CA VAL A 20 -31.79 23.90 -13.40
C VAL A 20 -31.47 22.65 -12.59
N LYS A 21 -30.33 22.00 -12.87
CA LYS A 21 -29.89 20.79 -12.18
C LYS A 21 -28.88 21.14 -11.09
N ARG A 22 -29.00 20.49 -9.92
CA ARG A 22 -28.00 20.47 -8.84
C ARG A 22 -27.80 19.04 -8.39
N GLN A 23 -26.57 18.68 -8.03
CA GLN A 23 -26.24 17.34 -7.55
C GLN A 23 -25.62 17.44 -6.17
N VAL A 24 -25.97 16.48 -5.32
CA VAL A 24 -25.30 16.26 -4.03
C VAL A 24 -24.66 14.87 -4.13
N PHE A 25 -23.35 14.81 -3.89
CA PHE A 25 -22.61 13.55 -3.82
C PHE A 25 -22.35 13.23 -2.36
N ASP A 26 -22.70 12.03 -1.95
CA ASP A 26 -22.48 11.54 -0.59
C ASP A 26 -21.96 10.09 -0.64
N ILE A 27 -21.34 9.64 0.44
CA ILE A 27 -20.78 8.29 0.57
C ILE A 27 -21.77 7.46 1.41
N PRO A 28 -22.31 6.36 0.89
CA PRO A 28 -23.18 5.50 1.68
C PRO A 28 -22.41 4.85 2.84
N LEU A 29 -23.14 4.41 3.87
CA LEU A 29 -22.53 3.71 4.99
C LEU A 29 -21.74 2.48 4.49
N PRO A 30 -20.49 2.27 4.94
CA PRO A 30 -19.72 1.12 4.49
C PRO A 30 -20.38 -0.18 4.96
N LYS A 31 -20.50 -1.15 4.05
CA LYS A 31 -21.12 -2.46 4.30
C LYS A 31 -20.08 -3.57 4.18
N ILE A 32 -20.11 -4.51 5.11
CA ILE A 32 -19.38 -5.78 5.00
C ILE A 32 -20.35 -6.91 4.63
N GLU A 33 -19.90 -7.80 3.76
CA GLU A 33 -20.62 -9.02 3.39
C GLU A 33 -19.84 -10.24 3.88
N VAL A 34 -20.54 -11.15 4.56
CA VAL A 34 -19.97 -12.36 5.14
C VAL A 34 -20.71 -13.56 4.58
N THR A 35 -19.97 -14.45 3.93
CA THR A 35 -20.49 -15.75 3.46
C THR A 35 -19.96 -16.84 4.38
N GLU A 36 -20.87 -17.47 5.13
CA GLU A 36 -20.53 -18.62 5.96
C GLU A 36 -20.61 -19.91 5.13
N HIS A 37 -19.52 -20.68 5.12
CA HIS A 37 -19.49 -22.00 4.52
C HIS A 37 -19.63 -23.05 5.61
N GLN A 38 -20.50 -24.04 5.41
CA GLN A 38 -20.73 -25.13 6.34
C GLN A 38 -20.43 -26.47 5.66
N VAL A 39 -19.86 -27.40 6.42
CA VAL A 39 -19.57 -28.77 5.96
C VAL A 39 -20.05 -29.77 7.01
N GLU A 40 -20.54 -30.92 6.56
CA GLU A 40 -20.98 -31.96 7.47
C GLU A 40 -19.80 -32.69 8.09
N VAL A 41 -19.93 -33.05 9.38
CA VAL A 41 -19.02 -33.94 10.10
C VAL A 41 -19.80 -35.20 10.46
N LYS A 42 -19.33 -36.37 10.03
CA LYS A 42 -20.00 -37.66 10.24
C LYS A 42 -19.06 -38.65 10.91
N TYR A 43 -19.62 -39.48 11.78
CA TYR A 43 -18.91 -40.60 12.38
C TYR A 43 -19.12 -41.86 11.53
N CYS A 44 -18.03 -42.53 11.13
CA CYS A 44 -18.10 -43.78 10.40
C CYS A 44 -17.98 -44.97 11.37
N GLU A 45 -19.08 -45.68 11.56
CA GLU A 45 -19.16 -46.84 12.46
C GLU A 45 -18.33 -48.04 12.00
N CYS A 46 -18.03 -48.14 10.70
CA CYS A 46 -17.22 -49.23 10.14
C CYS A 46 -15.74 -49.14 10.56
N CYS A 47 -15.17 -47.93 10.60
CA CYS A 47 -13.74 -47.74 10.87
C CYS A 47 -13.45 -46.90 12.11
N ASN A 48 -14.47 -46.52 12.88
CA ASN A 48 -14.39 -45.68 14.07
C ASN A 48 -13.66 -44.34 13.85
N LYS A 49 -13.90 -43.71 12.69
CA LYS A 49 -13.29 -42.42 12.33
C LYS A 49 -14.34 -41.34 12.13
N THR A 50 -13.99 -40.13 12.53
CA THR A 50 -14.74 -38.92 12.21
C THR A 50 -14.28 -38.40 10.85
N ILE A 51 -15.20 -38.29 9.90
CA ILE A 51 -14.98 -37.77 8.55
C ILE A 51 -15.60 -36.38 8.47
N THR A 52 -14.82 -35.40 8.03
CA THR A 52 -15.30 -34.04 7.76
C THR A 52 -15.34 -33.83 6.26
N ALA A 53 -16.46 -33.35 5.73
CA ALA A 53 -16.56 -32.99 4.32
C ALA A 53 -15.61 -31.82 3.98
N ALA A 54 -15.16 -31.76 2.73
CA ALA A 54 -14.26 -30.71 2.28
C ALA A 54 -15.00 -29.39 2.06
N PHE A 55 -14.36 -28.28 2.40
CA PHE A 55 -14.83 -26.94 2.03
C PHE A 55 -14.63 -26.67 0.53
N PRO A 56 -15.38 -25.70 -0.06
CA PRO A 56 -15.12 -25.25 -1.42
C PRO A 56 -13.69 -24.75 -1.62
N ALA A 57 -13.20 -24.82 -2.88
CA ALA A 57 -11.89 -24.33 -3.23
C ALA A 57 -11.74 -22.84 -2.85
N GLY A 58 -10.63 -22.51 -2.18
CA GLY A 58 -10.33 -21.16 -1.73
C GLY A 58 -10.82 -20.84 -0.31
N VAL A 59 -11.62 -21.69 0.34
CA VAL A 59 -11.95 -21.59 1.77
C VAL A 59 -10.93 -22.39 2.56
N LEU A 60 -9.86 -21.72 2.99
CA LEU A 60 -8.65 -22.34 3.55
C LEU A 60 -8.54 -22.14 5.07
N ALA A 61 -9.25 -21.18 5.64
CA ALA A 61 -9.19 -20.83 7.05
C ALA A 61 -10.59 -20.61 7.64
N PRO A 62 -10.75 -20.78 8.98
CA PRO A 62 -12.02 -20.51 9.66
C PRO A 62 -12.54 -19.08 9.43
N VAL A 63 -11.62 -18.11 9.36
CA VAL A 63 -11.90 -16.74 8.96
C VAL A 63 -10.84 -16.31 7.95
N GLN A 64 -11.28 -15.80 6.82
CA GLN A 64 -10.43 -15.17 5.81
C GLN A 64 -11.20 -14.03 5.15
N TYR A 65 -10.51 -12.95 4.80
CA TYR A 65 -11.14 -11.83 4.12
C TYR A 65 -10.98 -11.94 2.61
N GLY A 66 -12.00 -11.46 1.91
CA GLY A 66 -12.04 -11.43 0.45
C GLY A 66 -11.05 -10.45 -0.17
N GLU A 67 -10.95 -10.52 -1.49
CA GLU A 67 -9.99 -9.77 -2.28
C GLU A 67 -10.09 -8.25 -2.12
N VAL A 68 -11.32 -7.71 -2.00
CA VAL A 68 -11.53 -6.26 -1.83
C VAL A 68 -10.85 -5.77 -0.55
N ILE A 69 -11.08 -6.44 0.58
CA ILE A 69 -10.46 -6.07 1.87
C ILE A 69 -8.93 -6.18 1.79
N ARG A 70 -8.43 -7.24 1.17
CA ARG A 70 -6.99 -7.43 0.91
C ARG A 70 -6.40 -6.25 0.12
N SER A 71 -7.03 -5.87 -0.99
CA SER A 71 -6.55 -4.80 -1.88
C SER A 71 -6.55 -3.44 -1.18
N TRP A 72 -7.64 -3.09 -0.48
CA TRP A 72 -7.71 -1.85 0.30
C TRP A 72 -6.66 -1.82 1.42
N SER A 73 -6.44 -2.95 2.11
CA SER A 73 -5.43 -3.05 3.16
C SER A 73 -4.03 -2.70 2.63
N VAL A 74 -3.64 -3.28 1.49
CA VAL A 74 -2.34 -3.00 0.86
C VAL A 74 -2.27 -1.55 0.38
N TYR A 75 -3.32 -1.08 -0.30
CA TYR A 75 -3.36 0.28 -0.86
C TYR A 75 -3.22 1.36 0.21
N TYR A 76 -4.01 1.29 1.28
CA TYR A 76 -3.93 2.26 2.37
C TYR A 76 -2.56 2.25 3.07
N GLN A 77 -1.96 1.07 3.22
CA GLN A 77 -0.68 0.94 3.89
C GLN A 77 0.46 1.58 3.07
N TYR A 78 0.55 1.28 1.77
CA TYR A 78 1.71 1.68 0.95
C TYR A 78 1.51 2.97 0.14
N GLN A 79 0.29 3.25 -0.33
CA GLN A 79 0.03 4.48 -1.09
C GLN A 79 -0.19 5.68 -0.16
N HIS A 80 -0.92 5.46 0.94
CA HIS A 80 -1.30 6.53 1.87
C HIS A 80 -0.45 6.56 3.14
N PHE A 81 0.53 5.65 3.24
CA PHE A 81 1.46 5.56 4.37
C PHE A 81 0.76 5.48 5.73
N ILE A 82 -0.42 4.83 5.78
CA ILE A 82 -1.18 4.69 7.02
C ILE A 82 -0.49 3.64 7.90
N PRO A 83 -0.04 4.00 9.13
CA PRO A 83 0.57 3.03 10.04
C PRO A 83 -0.39 1.90 10.41
N GLU A 84 0.15 0.72 10.73
CA GLU A 84 -0.61 -0.51 10.94
C GLU A 84 -1.75 -0.36 11.97
N ASP A 85 -1.48 0.26 13.12
CA ASP A 85 -2.48 0.49 14.17
C ASP A 85 -3.61 1.40 13.68
N ARG A 86 -3.26 2.44 12.90
CA ARG A 86 -4.23 3.37 12.31
C ARG A 86 -5.05 2.70 11.22
N LEU A 87 -4.46 1.77 10.47
CA LEU A 87 -5.16 0.98 9.47
C LEU A 87 -6.17 0.02 10.12
N GLN A 88 -5.81 -0.62 11.23
CA GLN A 88 -6.75 -1.46 11.98
C GLN A 88 -7.92 -0.64 12.53
N GLN A 89 -7.63 0.53 13.11
CA GLN A 89 -8.67 1.45 13.57
C GLN A 89 -9.59 1.87 12.42
N LEU A 90 -9.04 2.20 11.25
CA LEU A 90 -9.81 2.56 10.05
C LEU A 90 -10.79 1.45 9.64
N PHE A 91 -10.32 0.20 9.54
CA PHE A 91 -11.20 -0.92 9.17
C PHE A 91 -12.26 -1.22 10.23
N TYR A 92 -11.95 -1.01 11.51
CA TYR A 92 -12.90 -1.16 12.59
C TYR A 92 -13.97 -0.06 12.55
N ASP A 93 -13.57 1.20 12.41
CA ASP A 93 -14.48 2.35 12.39
C ASP A 93 -15.44 2.32 11.19
N LEU A 94 -14.95 1.89 10.03
CA LEU A 94 -15.74 1.85 8.80
C LEU A 94 -16.55 0.57 8.65
N TYR A 95 -15.98 -0.58 8.98
CA TYR A 95 -16.55 -1.90 8.62
C TYR A 95 -16.76 -2.84 9.81
N GLY A 96 -16.37 -2.45 11.02
CA GLY A 96 -16.51 -3.28 12.22
C GLY A 96 -15.58 -4.49 12.27
N ILE A 97 -14.54 -4.56 11.43
CA ILE A 97 -13.59 -5.68 11.38
C ILE A 97 -12.22 -5.32 11.93
N GLN A 98 -11.53 -6.35 12.45
CA GLN A 98 -10.16 -6.23 12.93
C GLN A 98 -9.27 -7.16 12.11
N LEU A 99 -8.40 -6.56 11.29
CA LEU A 99 -7.40 -7.32 10.54
C LEU A 99 -6.21 -7.63 11.44
N ALA A 100 -5.95 -8.91 11.68
CA ALA A 100 -4.76 -9.32 12.42
C ALA A 100 -3.47 -8.96 11.64
N THR A 101 -2.37 -8.72 12.36
CA THR A 101 -1.03 -8.51 11.76
C THR A 101 -0.68 -9.63 10.79
N ALA A 102 -0.86 -10.89 11.17
CA ALA A 102 -0.54 -12.04 10.32
C ALA A 102 -1.32 -12.04 8.99
N THR A 103 -2.60 -11.66 9.04
CA THR A 103 -3.45 -11.54 7.84
C THR A 103 -2.89 -10.48 6.88
N ARG A 104 -2.53 -9.30 7.40
CA ARG A 104 -1.95 -8.21 6.60
C ARG A 104 -0.58 -8.57 6.04
N THR A 105 0.26 -9.24 6.83
CA THR A 105 1.55 -9.77 6.35
C THR A 105 1.35 -10.71 5.17
N GLY A 106 0.34 -11.60 5.23
CA GLY A 106 -0.05 -12.44 4.11
C GLY A 106 -0.46 -11.64 2.87
N TYR A 107 -1.24 -10.56 3.05
CA TYR A 107 -1.65 -9.68 1.96
C TYR A 107 -0.49 -8.95 1.31
N ASN A 108 0.42 -8.41 2.13
CA ASN A 108 1.62 -7.74 1.66
C ASN A 108 2.53 -8.70 0.90
N ARG A 109 2.62 -9.96 1.34
CA ARG A 109 3.38 -10.98 0.63
C ARG A 109 2.79 -11.29 -0.74
N ILE A 110 1.48 -11.46 -0.83
CA ILE A 110 0.81 -11.68 -2.12
C ILE A 110 1.03 -10.49 -3.06
N ALA A 111 0.90 -9.26 -2.56
CA ALA A 111 1.14 -8.06 -3.36
C ALA A 111 2.60 -7.97 -3.85
N PHE A 112 3.55 -8.27 -2.97
CA PHE A 112 4.98 -8.34 -3.31
C PHE A 112 5.23 -9.37 -4.42
N ASP A 113 4.76 -10.61 -4.25
CA ASP A 113 4.95 -11.68 -5.24
C ASP A 113 4.27 -11.32 -6.59
N THR A 114 3.16 -10.58 -6.55
CA THR A 114 2.44 -10.13 -7.75
C THR A 114 3.20 -9.03 -8.52
N LEU A 115 3.95 -8.17 -7.83
CA LEU A 115 4.67 -7.05 -8.43
C LEU A 115 6.06 -7.41 -8.96
N ALA A 116 6.52 -8.65 -8.76
CA ALA A 116 7.87 -9.10 -9.13
C ALA A 116 8.23 -8.80 -10.60
N SER A 117 7.34 -9.11 -11.55
CA SER A 117 7.60 -8.87 -12.98
C SER A 117 7.62 -7.39 -13.36
N PHE A 118 6.85 -6.57 -12.66
CA PHE A 118 6.86 -5.12 -12.83
C PHE A 118 8.19 -4.53 -12.32
N GLU A 119 8.63 -4.96 -11.15
CA GLU A 119 9.91 -4.58 -10.55
C GLU A 119 11.08 -4.89 -11.50
N GLU A 120 11.14 -6.11 -12.05
CA GLU A 120 12.14 -6.52 -13.05
C GLU A 120 12.13 -5.62 -14.29
N SER A 121 10.95 -5.23 -14.76
CA SER A 121 10.79 -4.36 -15.93
C SER A 121 11.31 -2.95 -15.67
N VAL A 122 11.00 -2.38 -14.50
CA VAL A 122 11.50 -1.07 -14.07
C VAL A 122 13.03 -1.09 -13.98
N LEU A 123 13.60 -2.12 -13.37
CA LEU A 123 15.04 -2.26 -13.24
C LEU A 123 15.75 -2.32 -14.61
N SER A 124 15.19 -3.07 -15.55
CA SER A 124 15.71 -3.16 -16.93
C SER A 124 15.71 -1.79 -17.63
N ALA A 125 14.61 -1.03 -17.48
CA ALA A 125 14.49 0.31 -18.05
C ALA A 125 15.47 1.30 -17.41
N VAL A 126 15.67 1.26 -16.09
CA VAL A 126 16.61 2.13 -15.38
C VAL A 126 18.06 1.86 -15.78
N LYS A 127 18.44 0.58 -15.99
CA LYS A 127 19.79 0.21 -16.43
C LYS A 127 20.14 0.85 -17.77
N THR A 128 19.22 0.76 -18.74
CA THR A 128 19.41 1.27 -20.10
C THR A 128 19.14 2.77 -20.22
N ALA A 129 18.64 3.42 -19.18
CA ALA A 129 18.40 4.86 -19.17
C ALA A 129 19.71 5.66 -19.33
N ALA A 130 19.73 6.50 -20.36
CA ALA A 130 20.87 7.38 -20.68
C ALA A 130 21.16 8.41 -19.59
N VAL A 131 20.14 8.80 -18.82
CA VAL A 131 20.25 9.73 -17.68
C VAL A 131 19.50 9.13 -16.49
N LYS A 132 20.15 9.13 -15.33
CA LYS A 132 19.63 8.65 -14.06
C LYS A 132 19.59 9.84 -13.09
N ASN A 133 18.41 10.29 -12.71
CA ASN A 133 18.26 11.43 -11.80
C ASN A 133 18.45 10.96 -10.35
N LEU A 134 19.29 11.67 -9.60
CA LEU A 134 19.74 11.37 -8.24
C LEU A 134 19.58 12.65 -7.40
N ASP A 135 19.19 12.57 -6.12
CA ASP A 135 18.88 13.74 -5.27
C ASP A 135 19.85 13.92 -4.07
N GLU A 136 20.08 15.16 -3.65
CA GLU A 136 21.19 15.62 -2.77
C GLU A 136 20.79 15.98 -1.32
N THR A 137 21.76 16.08 -0.41
CA THR A 137 21.54 16.37 1.02
C THR A 137 22.54 17.39 1.58
N GLY A 138 22.05 18.47 2.21
CA GLY A 138 22.88 19.52 2.84
C GLY A 138 23.40 19.18 4.24
N PHE A 139 24.56 19.73 4.62
CA PHE A 139 25.24 19.49 5.92
C PHE A 139 25.75 20.78 6.58
N ARG A 140 25.72 20.90 7.92
CA ARG A 140 26.26 22.07 8.63
C ARG A 140 27.69 21.84 9.16
N VAL A 141 28.60 22.77 8.85
CA VAL A 141 30.00 22.81 9.34
C VAL A 141 30.32 24.23 9.84
N ALA A 142 30.90 24.36 11.04
CA ALA A 142 31.22 25.63 11.71
C ALA A 142 30.07 26.67 11.72
N GLY A 143 28.81 26.20 11.82
CA GLY A 143 27.60 27.03 11.86
C GLY A 143 26.95 27.34 10.49
N LYS A 144 27.58 26.98 9.37
CA LYS A 144 27.06 27.28 8.01
C LYS A 144 26.72 26.01 7.23
N THR A 145 25.61 26.03 6.48
CA THR A 145 25.19 24.90 5.62
C THR A 145 26.04 24.86 4.36
N GLN A 146 26.53 23.69 4.01
CA GLN A 146 27.27 23.35 2.79
C GLN A 146 26.51 22.24 2.05
N TRP A 147 26.68 22.15 0.73
CA TRP A 147 26.00 21.17 -0.14
C TRP A 147 27.02 20.23 -0.77
N LEU A 148 26.71 18.94 -0.82
CA LEU A 148 27.57 17.93 -1.42
C LEU A 148 26.77 17.12 -2.45
N HIS A 149 27.26 17.16 -3.68
CA HIS A 149 26.74 16.47 -4.86
C HIS A 149 27.50 15.12 -5.02
N VAL A 150 27.32 14.16 -4.10
CA VAL A 150 27.94 12.79 -4.06
C VAL A 150 29.39 12.66 -4.63
N ASP A 151 30.40 12.73 -3.75
CA ASP A 151 31.84 12.61 -4.08
C ASP A 151 32.30 11.19 -4.50
N ARG A 152 31.72 10.13 -3.92
CA ARG A 152 32.00 8.71 -4.26
C ARG A 152 30.75 7.84 -4.04
N LEU A 153 30.47 6.89 -4.94
CA LEU A 153 29.46 5.83 -4.73
C LEU A 153 30.08 4.72 -3.90
N VAL A 154 30.35 5.02 -2.64
CA VAL A 154 30.95 4.06 -1.71
C VAL A 154 30.00 2.93 -1.35
N TYR A 155 28.73 3.16 -1.62
CA TYR A 155 27.65 2.23 -1.39
C TYR A 155 26.48 2.64 -2.28
N PHE A 156 26.26 1.82 -3.29
CA PHE A 156 24.95 1.73 -3.88
C PHE A 156 24.38 0.42 -3.44
N GLU A 157 23.08 0.41 -3.47
CA GLU A 157 22.37 -0.82 -3.37
C GLU A 157 21.58 -0.90 -4.66
N VAL A 158 21.73 -2.02 -5.36
CA VAL A 158 20.73 -2.40 -6.35
C VAL A 158 19.54 -2.88 -5.55
N CYS A 159 18.80 -1.91 -5.06
CA CYS A 159 17.46 -2.15 -4.57
C CYS A 159 16.69 -2.70 -5.75
N SER A 160 16.14 -3.88 -5.57
CA SER A 160 15.48 -4.63 -6.64
C SER A 160 14.40 -3.79 -7.34
N GLY A 161 13.84 -2.77 -6.67
CA GLY A 161 12.83 -1.86 -7.20
C GLY A 161 12.81 -0.46 -6.56
N ILE A 162 12.10 0.46 -7.22
CA ILE A 162 12.06 1.91 -6.90
C ILE A 162 11.52 2.25 -5.50
N VAL A 163 10.64 1.42 -4.93
CA VAL A 163 10.16 1.62 -3.54
C VAL A 163 11.20 1.18 -2.52
N MET A 164 11.84 0.03 -2.73
CA MET A 164 12.99 -0.39 -1.91
C MET A 164 14.07 0.68 -1.94
N ALA A 165 14.29 1.32 -3.09
CA ALA A 165 15.18 2.45 -3.22
C ALA A 165 14.72 3.66 -2.38
N ILE A 166 13.45 4.10 -2.47
CA ILE A 166 12.89 5.24 -1.71
C ILE A 166 12.84 4.97 -0.18
N GLU A 167 12.57 3.74 0.26
CA GLU A 167 12.59 3.37 1.67
C GLU A 167 14.00 3.25 2.22
N ARG A 168 14.90 2.67 1.43
CA ARG A 168 16.31 2.56 1.82
C ARG A 168 16.93 3.95 1.91
N GLU A 169 16.62 4.81 0.96
CA GLU A 169 16.89 6.25 0.96
C GLU A 169 16.33 6.94 2.22
N LYS A 170 15.04 6.76 2.58
CA LYS A 170 14.44 7.35 3.80
C LYS A 170 15.02 6.78 5.11
N GLN A 171 15.34 5.49 5.15
CA GLN A 171 16.00 4.84 6.29
C GLN A 171 17.40 5.38 6.49
N ILE A 172 18.19 5.33 5.43
CA ILE A 172 19.54 5.85 5.46
C ILE A 172 19.47 7.34 5.81
N LYS A 173 18.51 8.12 5.31
CA LYS A 173 18.27 9.52 5.72
C LYS A 173 18.00 9.65 7.23
N GLY A 174 17.21 8.75 7.83
CA GLY A 174 16.86 8.75 9.27
C GLY A 174 17.89 8.12 10.23
N TRP A 175 18.91 7.39 9.75
CA TRP A 175 19.85 6.68 10.62
C TRP A 175 20.86 7.58 11.32
N SER A 176 21.30 7.14 12.51
CA SER A 176 22.49 7.70 13.16
C SER A 176 23.75 7.38 12.36
N ARG A 177 24.75 8.28 12.43
CA ARG A 177 25.94 8.26 11.57
C ARG A 177 26.77 6.98 11.70
N LYS A 178 26.88 6.46 12.92
CA LYS A 178 27.64 5.22 13.22
C LYS A 178 27.10 4.04 12.41
N LYS A 179 25.78 3.95 12.29
CA LYS A 179 25.15 2.83 11.58
C LYS A 179 25.31 2.93 10.06
N LYS A 180 25.40 4.13 9.49
CA LYS A 180 25.68 4.32 8.05
C LYS A 180 27.12 3.94 7.71
N HIS A 181 28.06 4.27 8.59
CA HIS A 181 29.48 4.00 8.36
C HIS A 181 29.81 2.52 8.43
N ASP A 182 29.28 1.80 9.40
CA ASP A 182 29.59 0.37 9.51
C ASP A 182 28.99 -0.40 8.34
N LEU A 183 27.89 0.09 7.78
CA LEU A 183 27.28 -0.46 6.58
C LEU A 183 28.23 -0.40 5.37
N ILE A 184 28.81 0.78 5.13
CA ILE A 184 29.75 0.95 4.03
C ILE A 184 31.01 0.11 4.30
N ASN A 185 31.58 0.20 5.51
CA ASN A 185 32.73 -0.59 5.95
C ASN A 185 32.53 -2.11 5.82
N ALA A 186 31.30 -2.60 5.90
CA ALA A 186 31.05 -4.02 5.78
C ALA A 186 31.12 -4.49 4.31
N LEU A 187 30.53 -3.72 3.40
CA LEU A 187 30.47 -4.06 1.97
C LEU A 187 31.68 -3.60 1.18
N ASN A 188 32.34 -2.62 1.72
CA ASN A 188 33.42 -1.92 1.13
C ASN A 188 34.36 -1.49 2.27
N PRO A 189 34.99 -2.47 2.97
CA PRO A 189 35.85 -2.21 4.13
C PRO A 189 37.00 -1.25 3.84
N GLU A 190 37.45 -1.22 2.59
CA GLU A 190 38.46 -0.29 2.07
C GLU A 190 37.84 1.03 1.52
N TRP A 191 36.52 1.19 1.54
CA TRP A 191 35.72 2.35 1.07
C TRP A 191 35.93 2.77 -0.39
N ASN A 192 36.22 1.81 -1.27
CA ASN A 192 36.46 2.00 -2.70
C ASN A 192 35.26 2.62 -3.45
N ASP A 193 35.49 3.37 -4.54
CA ASP A 193 34.37 3.94 -5.30
C ASP A 193 33.77 2.87 -6.24
N LEU A 194 32.46 2.62 -6.15
CA LEU A 194 31.80 1.50 -6.82
C LEU A 194 31.11 1.87 -8.15
N TYR A 195 31.18 3.12 -8.59
CA TYR A 195 30.50 3.59 -9.80
C TYR A 195 31.06 3.03 -11.14
N PRO A 196 32.40 2.89 -11.35
CA PRO A 196 32.96 2.39 -12.62
C PRO A 196 32.61 0.94 -12.98
N SER A 197 32.14 0.13 -12.02
CA SER A 197 31.77 -1.27 -12.23
C SER A 197 30.30 -1.48 -12.64
N LEU A 198 29.53 -0.40 -12.80
CA LEU A 198 28.12 -0.43 -13.26
C LEU A 198 27.93 -0.07 -14.75
N LEU A 199 29.04 0.08 -15.51
CA LEU A 199 29.10 0.35 -16.98
C LEU A 199 29.15 -0.92 -17.83
#